data_AF-A0A0D3EBS4-F1
#
_entry.id   AF-A0A0D3EBS4-F1
#
_cell.length_a   1.000
_cell.length_b   1.000
_cell.length_c   1.000
_cell.angle_alpha   90.00
_cell.angle_beta   90.00
_cell.angle_gamma   90.00
#
_symmetry.space_group_name_H-M   'P 1'
#
loop_
_entity.id
_entity.type
_entity.pdbx_description
1 polymer ?
#
loop_
_entity_poly.entity_id
_entity_poly.type
_entity_poly.pdbx_seq_one_letter_code
_entity_poly.pdbx_strand_id
1 'polypeptide(L)'
;MNPQEFNASKVSLGVLRVISQVHISLVRFMIATSSGCDKKLSFITITHGTGETSLTRFQSHNFGVRALTFGEKHEFADFLLLPSQHKVVYRIDDRVPLNTSALFDFFPFRPQLSSALALVRSLGYPVIGRQNRMMSSGARLDSHQDVLITACPWDPRIKGEFFHQTTLSVPLRHVKEFINNIKELVKIEPKFLCILEDSNGILMRYVTSSPAFLGKEEKALHFDLTYYRSKDDPLVPRLYEDFIEEIELMAVFKYNALPHWGKNRNIAFNDVIKKYKNATAFLKVKERFDPLGLFSREWTDQILGLKGSVTIVKEGCELEGLCIFSEDSQFLTVLRGYMCRPGKVYREARVCTRV
;
A
#
# COMPACT_ATOMS: atom_id res chain seq x y z
N MET A 1 14.54 -1.67 -29.00
CA MET A 1 13.18 -1.39 -28.45
C MET A 1 12.93 0.09 -28.60
N ASN A 2 11.82 0.48 -29.23
CA ASN A 2 11.48 1.90 -29.38
C ASN A 2 10.90 2.49 -28.07
N PRO A 3 10.78 3.82 -27.93
CA PRO A 3 10.30 4.43 -26.69
C PRO A 3 8.88 3.99 -26.26
N GLN A 4 7.98 3.72 -27.20
CA GLN A 4 6.62 3.27 -26.89
C GLN A 4 6.63 1.85 -26.32
N GLU A 5 7.37 0.94 -26.94
CA GLU A 5 7.55 -0.43 -26.46
C GLU A 5 8.19 -0.43 -25.07
N PHE A 6 9.21 0.40 -24.87
CA PHE A 6 9.87 0.52 -23.57
C PHE A 6 8.92 1.03 -22.49
N ASN A 7 8.11 2.05 -22.78
CA ASN A 7 7.12 2.58 -21.84
C ASN A 7 5.98 1.58 -21.55
N ALA A 8 5.59 0.74 -22.51
CA ALA A 8 4.67 -0.38 -22.25
C ALA A 8 5.33 -1.45 -21.35
N SER A 9 6.60 -1.78 -21.62
CA SER A 9 7.33 -2.83 -20.88
C SER A 9 7.68 -2.47 -19.43
N LYS A 10 7.76 -1.17 -19.08
CA LYS A 10 8.01 -0.71 -17.70
C LYS A 10 7.00 -1.26 -16.69
N VAL A 11 5.73 -1.39 -17.09
CA VAL A 11 4.66 -2.00 -16.29
C VAL A 11 3.90 -2.93 -17.22
N SER A 12 4.52 -4.09 -17.51
CA SER A 12 4.00 -5.05 -18.50
C SER A 12 2.94 -5.99 -17.94
N LEU A 13 2.82 -6.12 -16.61
CA LEU A 13 2.00 -7.14 -15.93
C LEU A 13 2.31 -8.58 -16.37
N GLY A 14 3.43 -8.81 -17.05
CA GLY A 14 3.80 -10.10 -17.62
C GLY A 14 3.05 -10.49 -18.91
N VAL A 15 2.20 -9.62 -19.48
CA VAL A 15 1.29 -9.98 -20.59
C VAL A 15 1.83 -9.63 -21.99
N LEU A 16 3.01 -9.01 -22.06
CA LEU A 16 3.61 -8.57 -23.32
C LEU A 16 4.53 -9.65 -23.89
N ARG A 17 5.62 -9.94 -23.16
CA ARG A 17 6.67 -10.93 -23.44
C ARG A 17 7.45 -11.20 -22.15
N VAL A 18 8.33 -12.19 -22.19
CA VAL A 18 9.34 -12.40 -21.15
C VAL A 18 10.39 -11.28 -21.21
N ILE A 19 10.62 -10.62 -20.07
CA ILE A 19 11.75 -9.70 -19.89
C ILE A 19 12.93 -10.54 -19.44
N SER A 20 13.89 -10.79 -20.35
CA SER A 20 15.06 -11.62 -20.06
C SER A 20 16.21 -10.85 -19.41
N GLN A 21 16.32 -9.55 -19.68
CA GLN A 21 17.40 -8.70 -19.17
C GLN A 21 16.90 -7.27 -18.95
N VAL A 22 17.36 -6.65 -17.87
CA VAL A 22 17.07 -5.24 -17.54
C VAL A 22 18.38 -4.54 -17.22
N HIS A 23 18.58 -3.36 -17.83
CA HIS A 23 19.63 -2.44 -17.44
C HIS A 23 19.01 -1.35 -16.57
N ILE A 24 19.47 -1.25 -15.32
CA ILE A 24 19.01 -0.23 -14.37
C ILE A 24 20.13 0.79 -14.20
N SER A 25 19.83 2.07 -14.44
CA SER A 25 20.78 3.14 -14.16
C SER A 25 20.99 3.24 -12.65
N LEU A 26 22.23 3.04 -12.21
CA LEU A 26 22.62 3.27 -10.83
C LEU A 26 22.88 4.76 -10.65
N VAL A 27 22.16 5.38 -9.73
CA VAL A 27 22.55 6.70 -9.23
C VAL A 27 23.77 6.50 -8.32
N ARG A 28 24.70 7.46 -8.33
CA ARG A 28 25.99 7.46 -7.60
C ARG A 28 25.91 7.03 -6.11
N PHE A 29 24.72 7.07 -5.53
CA PHE A 29 24.34 6.56 -4.20
C PHE A 29 24.54 5.05 -3.99
N MET A 30 24.50 4.21 -5.04
CA MET A 30 24.60 2.75 -4.93
C MET A 30 26.03 2.20 -5.09
N ILE A 31 26.99 3.06 -5.47
CA ILE A 31 28.37 2.66 -5.76
C ILE A 31 29.25 3.06 -4.58
N ALA A 32 29.86 2.08 -3.92
CA ALA A 32 30.84 2.26 -2.85
C ALA A 32 32.16 2.83 -3.40
N THR A 33 32.15 4.08 -3.84
CA THR A 33 33.38 4.87 -4.03
C THR A 33 33.29 6.10 -3.13
N SER A 34 34.45 6.69 -2.86
CA SER A 34 34.75 7.81 -1.94
C SER A 34 33.95 9.11 -2.14
N SER A 35 32.85 9.07 -2.89
CA SER A 35 31.94 10.19 -3.21
C SER A 35 30.43 9.85 -3.08
N GLY A 36 30.06 8.79 -2.36
CA GLY A 36 28.66 8.45 -2.01
C GLY A 36 28.02 9.47 -1.03
N CYS A 37 26.75 9.29 -0.67
CA CYS A 37 26.09 10.02 0.44
C CYS A 37 25.55 9.00 1.44
N ASP A 38 25.58 9.32 2.73
CA ASP A 38 24.91 8.51 3.77
C ASP A 38 23.44 8.92 3.88
N LYS A 39 22.59 8.10 4.52
CA LYS A 39 21.20 8.46 4.81
C LYS A 39 21.00 8.66 6.31
N LYS A 40 20.27 9.71 6.66
CA LYS A 40 19.80 9.96 8.02
C LYS A 40 18.30 9.70 8.06
N LEU A 41 17.93 8.61 8.70
CA LEU A 41 16.54 8.31 9.00
C LEU A 41 16.22 8.93 10.37
N SER A 42 15.42 9.99 10.37
CA SER A 42 14.93 10.59 11.61
C SER A 42 13.44 10.33 11.73
N PHE A 43 13.03 9.68 12.82
CA PHE A 43 11.62 9.55 13.16
C PHE A 43 11.23 10.78 13.97
N ILE A 44 10.39 11.63 13.40
CA ILE A 44 9.68 12.61 14.20
C ILE A 44 8.33 11.99 14.54
N THR A 45 8.34 11.26 15.64
CA THR A 45 7.10 10.87 16.28
C THR A 45 6.50 12.14 16.90
N ILE A 46 5.52 12.73 16.24
CA ILE A 46 4.69 13.73 16.90
C ILE A 46 3.71 12.96 17.78
N THR A 47 4.17 12.55 18.97
CA THR A 47 3.31 12.09 20.06
C THR A 47 2.69 13.32 20.71
N HIS A 48 1.37 13.46 20.60
CA HIS A 48 0.63 14.54 21.23
C HIS A 48 0.48 14.24 22.73
N GLY A 49 1.48 14.63 23.53
CA GLY A 49 1.44 14.53 24.99
C GLY A 49 0.64 15.67 25.64
N THR A 50 -0.46 15.31 26.29
CA THR A 50 -1.03 15.74 27.60
C THR A 50 -0.76 17.15 28.18
N GLY A 51 -0.48 18.18 27.38
CA GLY A 51 -0.23 19.55 27.89
C GLY A 51 -1.21 20.63 27.42
N GLU A 52 -1.86 20.43 26.27
CA GLU A 52 -2.94 21.29 25.76
C GLU A 52 -3.93 20.36 25.05
N THR A 53 -5.18 20.35 25.51
CA THR A 53 -6.33 19.55 25.02
C THR A 53 -6.04 18.62 23.82
N SER A 54 -5.72 17.37 24.17
CA SER A 54 -5.29 16.24 23.32
C SER A 54 -6.25 15.84 22.17
N LEU A 55 -7.39 16.53 21.99
CA LEU A 55 -8.35 16.31 20.91
C LEU A 55 -8.06 17.11 19.62
N THR A 56 -7.29 18.19 19.68
CA THR A 56 -7.31 19.23 18.62
C THR A 56 -6.31 19.05 17.46
N ARG A 57 -5.30 18.15 17.55
CA ARG A 57 -4.21 18.11 16.55
C ARG A 57 -4.28 16.99 15.50
N PHE A 58 -4.83 15.82 15.82
CA PHE A 58 -5.29 14.86 14.81
C PHE A 58 -6.51 15.40 14.06
N GLN A 59 -7.41 16.06 14.80
CA GLN A 59 -8.49 16.88 14.26
C GLN A 59 -7.99 18.21 13.65
N SER A 60 -6.69 18.56 13.77
CA SER A 60 -6.25 19.83 13.20
C SER A 60 -6.46 19.77 11.69
N HIS A 61 -7.07 20.84 11.17
CA HIS A 61 -7.34 21.08 9.77
C HIS A 61 -6.08 21.00 8.87
N ASN A 62 -4.89 20.82 9.47
CA ASN A 62 -3.60 21.01 8.83
C ASN A 62 -2.88 19.72 8.42
N PHE A 63 -3.24 18.51 8.91
CA PHE A 63 -2.53 17.29 8.47
C PHE A 63 -2.69 17.06 6.96
N GLY A 64 -3.92 17.10 6.44
CA GLY A 64 -4.18 16.94 5.01
C GLY A 64 -3.45 17.98 4.16
N VAL A 65 -3.21 19.19 4.70
CA VAL A 65 -2.42 20.24 4.03
C VAL A 65 -0.92 19.96 4.11
N ARG A 66 -0.41 19.54 5.27
CA ARG A 66 1.00 19.17 5.46
C ARG A 66 1.39 17.97 4.60
N ALA A 67 0.48 17.00 4.45
CA ALA A 67 0.66 15.83 3.58
C ALA A 67 0.83 16.18 2.10
N LEU A 68 0.52 17.40 1.66
CA LEU A 68 0.75 17.84 0.28
C LEU A 68 2.19 18.35 0.06
N THR A 69 2.83 18.89 1.09
CA THR A 69 4.09 19.64 0.95
C THR A 69 5.28 18.96 1.63
N PHE A 70 5.05 18.03 2.55
CA PHE A 70 6.12 17.41 3.33
C PHE A 70 7.09 16.59 2.44
N GLY A 71 6.59 15.91 1.41
CA GLY A 71 7.42 15.18 0.43
C GLY A 71 8.21 16.07 -0.52
N GLU A 72 7.92 17.38 -0.56
CA GLU A 72 8.75 18.36 -1.27
C GLU A 72 9.90 18.88 -0.40
N LYS A 73 9.73 18.79 0.93
CA LYS A 73 10.73 19.22 1.92
C LYS A 73 11.75 18.13 2.23
N HIS A 74 11.35 16.87 2.11
CA HIS A 74 12.14 15.71 2.51
C HIS A 74 12.08 14.64 1.42
N GLU A 75 13.25 14.17 0.98
CA GLU A 75 13.39 13.43 -0.29
C GLU A 75 12.71 12.06 -0.27
N PHE A 76 12.77 11.35 0.87
CA PHE A 76 12.17 10.03 1.04
C PHE A 76 11.19 10.00 2.21
N ALA A 77 10.56 11.14 2.49
CA ALA A 77 9.58 11.25 3.56
C ALA A 77 8.40 10.31 3.40
N ASP A 78 7.88 9.85 4.54
CA ASP A 78 6.59 9.18 4.60
C ASP A 78 5.89 9.45 5.93
N PHE A 79 4.67 8.91 6.04
CA PHE A 79 3.87 9.01 7.23
C PHE A 79 3.39 7.64 7.64
N LEU A 80 3.28 7.45 8.95
CA LEU A 80 2.51 6.38 9.53
C LEU A 80 1.33 6.99 10.28
N LEU A 81 0.13 6.81 9.72
CA LEU A 81 -1.11 7.24 10.32
C LEU A 81 -1.66 6.13 11.23
N LEU A 82 -1.96 6.50 12.49
CA LEU A 82 -2.52 5.64 13.54
C LEU A 82 -3.84 6.28 14.00
N PRO A 83 -4.96 6.02 13.29
CA PRO A 83 -6.19 6.77 13.47
C PRO A 83 -6.88 6.61 14.82
N SER A 84 -6.90 5.40 15.38
CA SER A 84 -7.49 5.10 16.68
C SER A 84 -6.67 5.66 17.83
N GLN A 85 -5.36 5.81 17.65
CA GLN A 85 -4.48 6.55 18.55
C GLN A 85 -4.50 8.06 18.33
N HIS A 86 -5.26 8.55 17.34
CA HIS A 86 -5.27 9.94 16.92
C HIS A 86 -3.85 10.49 16.71
N LYS A 87 -3.00 9.70 16.05
CA LYS A 87 -1.57 9.99 15.92
C LYS A 87 -1.11 9.89 14.46
N VAL A 88 -0.17 10.75 14.11
CA VAL A 88 0.58 10.67 12.84
C VAL A 88 2.06 10.72 13.17
N VAL A 89 2.80 9.73 12.71
CA VAL A 89 4.26 9.70 12.78
C VAL A 89 4.80 10.19 11.45
N TYR A 90 5.70 11.17 11.50
CA TYR A 90 6.36 11.72 10.32
C TYR A 90 7.75 11.09 10.25
N ARG A 91 8.07 10.46 9.12
CA ARG A 91 9.40 9.95 8.87
C ARG A 91 10.12 10.88 7.93
N ILE A 92 11.25 11.39 8.38
CA ILE A 92 12.17 12.16 7.56
C ILE A 92 13.30 11.22 7.17
N ASP A 93 13.43 10.97 5.89
CA ASP A 93 14.55 10.24 5.30
C ASP A 93 15.17 11.15 4.26
N ASP A 94 16.28 11.78 4.64
CA ASP A 94 17.04 12.71 3.81
C ASP A 94 18.49 12.21 3.65
N ARG A 95 19.12 12.61 2.54
CA ARG A 95 20.55 12.40 2.32
C ARG A 95 21.36 13.25 3.30
N VAL A 96 22.46 12.70 3.78
CA VAL A 96 23.44 13.40 4.61
C VAL A 96 24.87 13.21 4.09
N PRO A 97 25.79 14.13 4.42
CA PRO A 97 27.21 13.99 4.05
C PRO A 97 27.84 12.72 4.64
N LEU A 98 28.83 12.13 3.95
CA LEU A 98 29.54 10.91 4.37
C LEU A 98 30.33 11.03 5.67
N ASN A 99 30.62 12.25 6.11
CA ASN A 99 31.33 12.47 7.37
C ASN A 99 30.40 12.39 8.59
N THR A 100 29.10 12.13 8.38
CA THR A 100 28.13 11.99 9.46
C THR A 100 28.37 10.67 10.18
N SER A 101 28.58 10.69 11.49
CA SER A 101 28.66 9.47 12.31
C SER A 101 27.38 8.65 12.13
N ALA A 102 27.54 7.45 11.55
CA ALA A 102 26.43 6.58 11.16
C ALA A 102 26.44 5.29 12.00
N LEU A 103 25.34 5.06 12.74
CA LEU A 103 24.97 3.80 13.39
C LEU A 103 23.70 3.21 12.76
N PHE A 104 23.85 2.15 11.96
CA PHE A 104 22.72 1.47 11.32
C PHE A 104 22.02 0.51 12.31
N ASP A 105 21.07 1.04 13.07
CA ASP A 105 20.27 0.31 14.07
C ASP A 105 18.78 0.23 13.71
N PHE A 106 18.47 -0.08 12.44
CA PHE A 106 17.09 -0.22 12.00
C PHE A 106 16.57 -1.64 12.29
N PHE A 107 15.89 -1.74 13.43
CA PHE A 107 15.46 -2.97 14.07
C PHE A 107 14.56 -3.91 13.22
N PRO A 108 13.61 -3.43 12.39
CA PRO A 108 12.73 -4.33 11.60
C PRO A 108 13.43 -5.22 10.55
N PHE A 109 14.70 -4.96 10.21
CA PHE A 109 15.47 -5.80 9.29
C PHE A 109 16.51 -6.69 10.00
N ARG A 110 16.48 -6.78 11.34
CA ARG A 110 17.33 -7.69 12.11
C ARG A 110 16.53 -8.92 12.57
N PRO A 111 17.11 -10.13 12.58
CA PRO A 111 16.47 -11.29 13.20
C PRO A 111 16.35 -11.06 14.71
N GLN A 112 15.14 -11.14 15.27
CA GLN A 112 14.86 -10.82 16.68
C GLN A 112 13.71 -11.68 17.23
N LEU A 113 13.65 -11.80 18.57
CA LEU A 113 12.57 -12.48 19.29
C LEU A 113 11.25 -11.71 19.16
N SER A 114 10.16 -12.41 18.82
CA SER A 114 8.84 -11.83 18.54
C SER A 114 8.29 -10.92 19.66
N SER A 115 8.63 -11.21 20.91
CA SER A 115 8.18 -10.45 22.09
C SER A 115 8.79 -9.05 22.20
N ALA A 116 9.95 -8.79 21.57
CA ALA A 116 10.63 -7.50 21.61
C ALA A 116 10.08 -6.48 20.59
N LEU A 117 9.32 -6.93 19.58
CA LEU A 117 8.83 -6.06 18.50
C LEU A 117 7.86 -4.97 18.96
N ALA A 118 7.04 -5.23 19.98
CA ALA A 118 6.03 -4.28 20.44
C ALA A 118 6.64 -3.10 21.24
N LEU A 119 7.64 -3.36 22.08
CA LEU A 119 8.27 -2.36 22.96
C LEU A 119 9.18 -1.38 22.18
N VAL A 120 9.77 -1.83 21.09
CA VAL A 120 10.74 -1.03 20.33
C VAL A 120 10.07 -0.08 19.33
N ARG A 121 8.89 -0.43 18.81
CA ARG A 121 8.07 0.42 17.92
C ARG A 121 7.72 1.78 18.55
N SER A 122 7.70 1.89 19.89
CA SER A 122 7.41 3.14 20.59
C SER A 122 8.61 4.07 20.82
N LEU A 123 9.85 3.60 20.62
CA LEU A 123 11.04 4.30 21.10
C LEU A 123 11.66 5.33 20.13
N GLY A 124 11.19 5.44 18.89
CA GLY A 124 11.38 6.63 18.04
C GLY A 124 12.81 7.19 17.91
N TYR A 125 13.85 6.36 17.88
CA TYR A 125 15.24 6.81 17.75
C TYR A 125 15.62 7.10 16.29
N PRO A 126 16.36 8.20 15.99
CA PRO A 126 16.90 8.41 14.66
C PRO A 126 17.96 7.33 14.36
N VAL A 127 17.81 6.67 13.21
CA VAL A 127 18.76 5.68 12.72
C VAL A 127 19.59 6.32 11.60
N ILE A 128 20.91 6.39 11.75
CA ILE A 128 21.79 6.98 10.72
C ILE A 128 22.64 5.86 10.17
N GLY A 129 22.46 5.46 8.91
CA GLY A 129 23.13 4.28 8.38
C GLY A 129 23.78 4.53 7.04
N ARG A 130 24.90 3.82 6.79
CA ARG A 130 25.44 3.74 5.43
C ARG A 130 24.52 2.86 4.58
N GLN A 131 23.99 3.38 3.48
CA GLN A 131 23.06 2.64 2.62
C GLN A 131 23.66 1.33 2.08
N ASN A 132 24.95 1.33 1.72
CA ASN A 132 25.61 0.12 1.23
C ASN A 132 25.73 -0.99 2.30
N ARG A 133 25.47 -0.67 3.57
CA ARG A 133 25.36 -1.63 4.68
C ARG A 133 23.90 -1.91 5.08
N MET A 134 22.91 -1.29 4.43
CA MET A 134 21.52 -1.67 4.57
C MET A 134 21.30 -3.02 3.92
N MET A 135 21.04 -4.03 4.74
CA MET A 135 20.56 -5.32 4.26
C MET A 135 19.19 -5.10 3.62
N SER A 136 19.09 -5.34 2.31
CA SER A 136 17.78 -5.54 1.68
C SER A 136 17.16 -6.77 2.31
N SER A 137 15.99 -6.63 2.94
CA SER A 137 15.16 -7.68 3.52
C SER A 137 15.51 -9.11 3.05
N GLY A 138 16.45 -9.78 3.75
CA GLY A 138 16.92 -11.13 3.45
C GLY A 138 18.43 -11.36 3.63
N ALA A 139 18.79 -12.28 4.53
CA ALA A 139 20.11 -12.92 4.61
C ALA A 139 20.13 -14.30 3.94
N ARG A 140 19.21 -14.55 2.97
CA ARG A 140 18.82 -15.91 2.57
C ARG A 140 19.91 -16.70 1.81
N LEU A 141 21.02 -16.07 1.42
CA LEU A 141 22.08 -16.80 0.71
C LEU A 141 23.23 -17.28 1.63
N ASP A 142 23.46 -16.62 2.76
CA ASP A 142 24.65 -16.88 3.60
C ASP A 142 24.34 -17.16 5.08
N SER A 143 23.07 -17.28 5.47
CA SER A 143 22.73 -17.65 6.85
C SER A 143 23.22 -19.06 7.16
N HIS A 144 23.90 -19.25 8.30
CA HIS A 144 24.18 -20.57 8.83
C HIS A 144 22.91 -21.43 8.80
N GLN A 145 23.03 -22.72 8.50
CA GLN A 145 21.92 -23.67 8.65
C GLN A 145 21.58 -23.79 10.14
N ASP A 146 20.78 -22.84 10.63
CA ASP A 146 20.42 -22.65 12.02
C ASP A 146 19.00 -23.17 12.28
N VAL A 147 18.53 -24.12 11.48
CA VAL A 147 17.17 -24.69 11.61
C VAL A 147 16.08 -23.61 11.49
N LEU A 148 16.29 -22.61 10.62
CA LEU A 148 15.36 -21.50 10.34
C LEU A 148 15.22 -20.47 11.48
N ILE A 149 16.14 -20.45 12.45
CA ILE A 149 16.13 -19.47 13.55
C ILE A 149 16.24 -18.03 13.03
N THR A 150 16.99 -17.79 11.94
CA THR A 150 17.15 -16.47 11.30
C THR A 150 16.31 -16.29 10.03
N ALA A 151 15.28 -17.12 9.83
CA ALA A 151 14.39 -17.01 8.67
C ALA A 151 13.66 -15.65 8.64
N CYS A 152 13.40 -15.14 7.43
CA CYS A 152 12.59 -13.94 7.28
C CYS A 152 11.18 -14.17 7.83
N PRO A 153 10.50 -13.17 8.39
CA PRO A 153 9.14 -13.32 8.91
C PRO A 153 8.14 -13.87 7.87
N TRP A 154 8.36 -13.61 6.58
CA TRP A 154 7.53 -14.13 5.48
C TRP A 154 8.06 -15.43 4.84
N ASP A 155 9.02 -16.13 5.46
CA ASP A 155 9.49 -17.43 4.95
C ASP A 155 8.36 -18.47 5.09
N PRO A 156 7.95 -19.15 4.00
CA PRO A 156 6.79 -20.05 4.04
C PRO A 156 7.02 -21.30 4.89
N ARG A 157 8.27 -21.61 5.25
CA ARG A 157 8.63 -22.77 6.08
C ARG A 157 8.38 -22.53 7.57
N ILE A 158 8.20 -21.27 7.97
CA ILE A 158 7.85 -20.90 9.34
C ILE A 158 6.41 -20.36 9.41
N LYS A 159 5.78 -20.49 10.57
CA LYS A 159 4.47 -19.84 10.84
C LYS A 159 4.68 -18.37 11.22
N GLY A 160 5.28 -17.60 10.31
CA GLY A 160 5.60 -16.19 10.51
C GLY A 160 4.48 -15.23 10.09
N GLU A 161 4.85 -14.04 9.65
CA GLU A 161 3.93 -12.98 9.25
C GLU A 161 3.07 -13.39 8.06
N PHE A 162 1.76 -13.16 8.19
CA PHE A 162 0.80 -13.28 7.10
C PHE A 162 -0.19 -12.14 7.17
N PHE A 163 -0.25 -11.39 6.09
CA PHE A 163 -1.11 -10.23 5.97
C PHE A 163 -1.58 -10.07 4.52
N HIS A 164 -2.70 -9.38 4.36
CA HIS A 164 -3.07 -8.77 3.11
C HIS A 164 -2.72 -7.29 3.16
N GLN A 165 -2.29 -6.74 2.04
CA GLN A 165 -2.02 -5.32 1.92
C GLN A 165 -2.81 -4.77 0.75
N THR A 166 -3.70 -3.81 1.04
CA THR A 166 -4.36 -2.99 0.03
C THR A 166 -3.56 -1.70 -0.14
N THR A 167 -3.11 -1.42 -1.36
CA THR A 167 -2.35 -0.19 -1.66
C THR A 167 -3.05 0.62 -2.74
N LEU A 168 -3.41 1.86 -2.40
CA LEU A 168 -4.13 2.78 -3.28
C LEU A 168 -3.34 4.08 -3.45
N SER A 169 -3.30 4.58 -4.68
CA SER A 169 -2.55 5.80 -5.02
C SER A 169 -3.51 6.93 -5.28
N VAL A 170 -3.62 7.86 -4.33
CA VAL A 170 -4.52 9.00 -4.43
C VAL A 170 -3.76 10.19 -5.02
N PRO A 171 -4.22 10.79 -6.13
CA PRO A 171 -3.63 12.01 -6.67
C PRO A 171 -3.50 13.10 -5.61
N LEU A 172 -2.38 13.85 -5.60
CA LEU A 172 -2.14 14.88 -4.57
C LEU A 172 -3.29 15.88 -4.45
N ARG A 173 -3.96 16.23 -5.55
CA ARG A 173 -5.13 17.13 -5.56
C ARG A 173 -6.30 16.65 -4.67
N HIS A 174 -6.43 15.35 -4.43
CA HIS A 174 -7.50 14.75 -3.63
C HIS A 174 -7.06 14.31 -2.23
N VAL A 175 -5.75 14.30 -1.92
CA VAL A 175 -5.21 13.77 -0.65
C VAL A 175 -5.80 14.45 0.57
N LYS A 176 -5.93 15.78 0.55
CA LYS A 176 -6.50 16.54 1.69
C LYS A 176 -7.93 16.11 1.99
N GLU A 177 -8.76 16.01 0.95
CA GLU A 177 -10.17 15.64 1.08
C GLU A 177 -10.32 14.17 1.50
N PHE A 178 -9.54 13.28 0.90
CA PHE A 178 -9.54 11.86 1.25
C PHE A 178 -9.16 11.63 2.73
N ILE A 179 -8.08 12.28 3.20
CA ILE A 179 -7.68 12.23 4.61
C ILE A 179 -8.79 12.77 5.52
N ASN A 180 -9.49 13.84 5.12
CA ASN A 180 -10.59 14.38 5.91
C ASN A 180 -11.76 13.38 6.02
N ASN A 181 -12.13 12.68 4.95
CA ASN A 181 -13.18 11.65 5.06
C ASN A 181 -12.76 10.47 5.93
N ILE A 182 -11.48 10.07 5.90
CA ILE A 182 -10.96 9.07 6.86
C ILE A 182 -11.13 9.59 8.30
N LYS A 183 -10.84 10.88 8.55
CA LYS A 183 -11.06 11.48 9.88
C LYS A 183 -12.54 11.49 10.27
N GLU A 184 -13.46 11.73 9.34
CA GLU A 184 -14.90 11.64 9.64
C GLU A 184 -15.30 10.22 10.03
N LEU A 185 -14.75 9.18 9.38
CA LEU A 185 -14.96 7.79 9.80
C LEU A 185 -14.44 7.54 11.22
N VAL A 186 -13.26 8.09 11.57
CA VAL A 186 -12.67 8.00 12.93
C VAL A 186 -13.54 8.65 13.99
N LYS A 187 -14.28 9.71 13.66
CA LYS A 187 -15.19 10.35 14.62
C LYS A 187 -16.39 9.47 14.95
N ILE A 188 -16.81 8.59 14.03
CA ILE A 188 -17.99 7.74 14.22
C ILE A 188 -17.68 6.59 15.18
N GLU A 189 -16.56 5.89 14.98
CA GLU A 189 -16.12 4.80 15.85
C GLU A 189 -14.60 4.86 16.02
N PRO A 190 -14.07 5.54 17.06
CA PRO A 190 -12.63 5.76 17.19
C PRO A 190 -11.77 4.49 17.18
N LYS A 191 -12.32 3.34 17.60
CA LYS A 191 -11.57 2.08 17.65
C LYS A 191 -11.47 1.35 16.31
N PHE A 192 -12.12 1.83 15.26
CA PHE A 192 -12.35 1.03 14.06
C PHE A 192 -11.09 0.61 13.28
N LEU A 193 -10.00 1.36 13.39
CA LEU A 193 -8.75 1.10 12.65
C LEU A 193 -7.68 0.37 13.48
N CYS A 194 -8.02 -0.18 14.65
CA CYS A 194 -7.05 -0.93 15.46
C CYS A 194 -6.42 -2.11 14.69
N ILE A 195 -7.19 -2.80 13.84
CA ILE A 195 -6.68 -3.90 13.00
C ILE A 195 -5.57 -3.45 12.02
N LEU A 196 -5.64 -2.21 11.53
CA LEU A 196 -4.57 -1.64 10.71
C LEU A 196 -3.36 -1.31 11.57
N GLU A 197 -3.57 -0.76 12.77
CA GLU A 197 -2.49 -0.34 13.68
C GLU A 197 -1.67 -1.51 14.22
N ASP A 198 -2.32 -2.64 14.52
CA ASP A 198 -1.64 -3.90 14.86
C ASP A 198 -0.72 -4.38 13.72
N SER A 199 -1.06 -3.97 12.49
CA SER A 199 -0.43 -4.36 11.24
C SER A 199 0.41 -3.25 10.59
N ASN A 200 0.98 -2.32 11.39
CA ASN A 200 1.83 -1.20 10.94
C ASN A 200 1.07 0.01 10.39
N GLY A 201 -0.16 0.25 10.85
CA GLY A 201 -1.01 1.42 10.57
C GLY A 201 -1.28 1.66 9.08
N ILE A 202 -1.70 2.89 8.75
CA ILE A 202 -1.81 3.34 7.35
C ILE A 202 -0.48 4.01 6.97
N LEU A 203 0.36 3.30 6.22
CA LEU A 203 1.63 3.83 5.73
C LEU A 203 1.39 4.65 4.45
N MET A 204 1.88 5.90 4.45
CA MET A 204 1.66 6.84 3.35
C MET A 204 2.96 7.26 2.69
N ARG A 205 3.15 6.97 1.39
CA ARG A 205 4.42 7.20 0.69
C ARG A 205 4.23 8.01 -0.58
N TYR A 206 5.11 8.97 -0.84
CA TYR A 206 5.04 9.76 -2.07
C TYR A 206 5.50 8.95 -3.27
N VAL A 207 4.76 9.06 -4.37
CA VAL A 207 5.13 8.45 -5.65
C VAL A 207 5.03 9.48 -6.75
N THR A 208 6.11 9.55 -7.54
CA THR A 208 6.21 10.47 -8.68
C THR A 208 5.54 9.91 -9.93
N SER A 209 5.31 10.77 -10.91
CA SER A 209 4.80 10.40 -12.23
C SER A 209 5.81 9.53 -13.00
N SER A 210 5.31 8.66 -13.88
CA SER A 210 6.10 7.78 -14.72
C SER A 210 5.55 7.80 -16.16
N PRO A 211 6.42 7.77 -17.19
CA PRO A 211 5.98 7.66 -18.58
C PRO A 211 5.50 6.25 -18.96
N ALA A 212 5.51 5.29 -18.02
CA ALA A 212 5.00 3.94 -18.27
C ALA A 212 3.50 3.99 -18.63
N PHE A 213 3.07 3.17 -19.59
CA PHE A 213 1.69 3.25 -20.09
C PHE A 213 0.64 2.88 -19.03
N LEU A 214 0.95 1.89 -18.19
CA LEU A 214 0.16 1.52 -17.01
C LEU A 214 0.76 2.10 -15.71
N GLY A 215 1.48 3.22 -15.85
CA GLY A 215 2.09 3.99 -14.77
C GLY A 215 1.20 5.12 -14.27
N LYS A 216 1.73 5.92 -13.35
CA LYS A 216 1.03 7.07 -12.77
C LYS A 216 1.39 8.33 -13.54
N GLU A 217 0.41 9.09 -13.99
CA GLU A 217 0.64 10.29 -14.79
C GLU A 217 1.01 11.50 -13.94
N GLU A 218 0.56 11.53 -12.69
CA GLU A 218 0.79 12.63 -11.77
C GLU A 218 1.38 12.13 -10.44
N LYS A 219 1.92 13.07 -9.66
CA LYS A 219 2.36 12.80 -8.29
C LYS A 219 1.15 12.35 -7.46
N ALA A 220 1.37 11.34 -6.63
CA ALA A 220 0.35 10.78 -5.78
C ALA A 220 0.93 10.43 -4.40
N LEU A 221 0.04 10.28 -3.43
CA LEU A 221 0.37 9.65 -2.15
C LEU A 221 -0.20 8.22 -2.18
N HIS A 222 0.66 7.24 -1.99
CA HIS A 222 0.27 5.84 -1.77
C HIS A 222 -0.22 5.69 -0.35
N PHE A 223 -1.32 4.99 -0.16
CA PHE A 223 -1.86 4.59 1.12
C PHE A 223 -1.80 3.06 1.17
N ASP A 224 -0.99 2.54 2.07
CA ASP A 224 -0.85 1.12 2.36
C ASP A 224 -1.69 0.78 3.59
N LEU A 225 -2.71 -0.05 3.39
CA LEU A 225 -3.57 -0.60 4.44
C LEU A 225 -3.17 -2.08 4.58
N THR A 226 -2.36 -2.37 5.58
CA THR A 226 -1.98 -3.75 5.91
C THR A 226 -2.90 -4.27 7.00
N TYR A 227 -3.42 -5.48 6.82
CA TYR A 227 -4.29 -6.12 7.80
C TYR A 227 -4.20 -7.64 7.71
N TYR A 228 -4.56 -8.30 8.80
CA TYR A 228 -4.74 -9.75 8.77
C TYR A 228 -5.97 -10.13 7.94
N ARG A 229 -5.78 -11.09 7.04
CA ARG A 229 -6.83 -11.82 6.34
C ARG A 229 -6.73 -13.28 6.78
N SER A 230 -7.86 -13.92 7.06
CA SER A 230 -7.86 -15.34 7.48
C SER A 230 -7.22 -16.23 6.42
N LYS A 231 -6.36 -17.16 6.86
CA LYS A 231 -5.75 -18.20 5.99
C LYS A 231 -6.72 -19.33 5.71
N ASP A 232 -7.42 -19.76 6.76
CA ASP A 232 -8.19 -21.00 6.75
C ASP A 232 -9.58 -20.79 6.14
N ASP A 233 -10.07 -19.55 6.18
CA ASP A 233 -11.44 -19.25 5.78
C ASP A 233 -11.57 -17.81 5.27
N PRO A 234 -11.59 -17.61 3.94
CA PRO A 234 -11.71 -16.30 3.31
C PRO A 234 -12.98 -15.53 3.64
N LEU A 235 -14.02 -16.20 4.15
CA LEU A 235 -15.30 -15.59 4.50
C LEU A 235 -15.34 -15.07 5.94
N VAL A 236 -14.28 -15.27 6.73
CA VAL A 236 -14.15 -14.63 8.05
C VAL A 236 -14.05 -13.12 7.85
N PRO A 237 -15.04 -12.32 8.31
CA PRO A 237 -15.01 -10.88 8.15
C PRO A 237 -13.85 -10.26 8.92
N ARG A 238 -13.30 -9.16 8.41
CA ARG A 238 -12.31 -8.38 9.15
C ARG A 238 -12.99 -7.66 10.32
N LEU A 239 -12.21 -7.36 11.35
CA LEU A 239 -12.66 -6.47 12.42
C LEU A 239 -12.95 -5.09 11.80
N TYR A 240 -14.16 -4.57 12.00
CA TYR A 240 -14.65 -3.35 11.33
C TYR A 240 -14.56 -3.39 9.80
N GLU A 241 -14.93 -4.53 9.21
CA GLU A 241 -14.99 -4.79 7.75
C GLU A 241 -15.51 -3.59 6.96
N ASP A 242 -16.70 -3.10 7.32
CA ASP A 242 -17.38 -2.04 6.60
C ASP A 242 -16.59 -0.73 6.52
N PHE A 243 -15.84 -0.39 7.57
CA PHE A 243 -15.08 0.84 7.57
C PHE A 243 -13.81 0.77 6.71
N ILE A 244 -13.09 -0.35 6.72
CA ILE A 244 -11.90 -0.52 5.87
C ILE A 244 -12.33 -0.59 4.42
N GLU A 245 -13.38 -1.37 4.15
CA GLU A 245 -13.98 -1.45 2.83
C GLU A 245 -14.46 -0.08 2.34
N GLU A 246 -15.07 0.73 3.19
CA GLU A 246 -15.47 2.09 2.82
C GLU A 246 -14.27 2.96 2.41
N ILE A 247 -13.14 2.87 3.13
CA ILE A 247 -11.91 3.59 2.75
C ILE A 247 -11.39 3.12 1.39
N GLU A 248 -11.37 1.80 1.16
CA GLU A 248 -10.91 1.20 -0.09
C GLU A 248 -11.82 1.63 -1.27
N LEU A 249 -13.14 1.49 -1.14
CA LEU A 249 -14.12 1.85 -2.17
C LEU A 249 -14.15 3.36 -2.41
N MET A 250 -14.08 4.17 -1.37
CA MET A 250 -14.01 5.64 -1.49
C MET A 250 -12.77 6.07 -2.27
N ALA A 251 -11.60 5.51 -1.97
CA ALA A 251 -10.40 5.81 -2.73
C ALA A 251 -10.56 5.43 -4.22
N VAL A 252 -11.02 4.20 -4.50
CA VAL A 252 -11.13 3.67 -5.87
C VAL A 252 -12.18 4.42 -6.70
N PHE A 253 -13.37 4.65 -6.15
CA PHE A 253 -14.54 5.12 -6.90
C PHE A 253 -14.80 6.62 -6.75
N LYS A 254 -14.65 7.21 -5.55
CA LYS A 254 -14.83 8.66 -5.36
C LYS A 254 -13.61 9.47 -5.82
N TYR A 255 -12.41 9.01 -5.50
CA TYR A 255 -11.16 9.74 -5.75
C TYR A 255 -10.37 9.26 -6.97
N ASN A 256 -10.92 8.31 -7.72
CA ASN A 256 -10.29 7.69 -8.87
C ASN A 256 -8.85 7.22 -8.58
N ALA A 257 -8.60 6.71 -7.37
CA ALA A 257 -7.28 6.25 -6.99
C ALA A 257 -6.86 5.07 -7.86
N LEU A 258 -5.56 4.99 -8.13
CA LEU A 258 -4.98 3.87 -8.88
C LEU A 258 -4.57 2.77 -7.91
N PRO A 259 -5.06 1.53 -8.09
CA PRO A 259 -4.59 0.40 -7.30
C PRO A 259 -3.12 0.11 -7.62
N HIS A 260 -2.40 -0.35 -6.61
CA HIS A 260 -1.15 -1.05 -6.82
C HIS A 260 -1.43 -2.43 -7.45
N TRP A 261 -0.83 -2.70 -8.61
CA TRP A 261 -1.05 -3.92 -9.39
C TRP A 261 -0.84 -5.24 -8.63
N GLY A 262 0.05 -5.26 -7.63
CA GLY A 262 0.34 -6.46 -6.83
C GLY A 262 -0.20 -6.46 -5.38
N LYS A 263 -1.03 -5.49 -4.99
CA LYS A 263 -1.44 -5.30 -3.58
C LYS A 263 -2.89 -4.83 -3.45
N ASN A 264 -3.84 -5.58 -4.01
CA ASN A 264 -5.26 -5.24 -3.99
C ASN A 264 -6.15 -6.48 -4.18
N ARG A 265 -7.44 -6.31 -3.86
CA ARG A 265 -8.52 -7.27 -4.17
C ARG A 265 -9.12 -6.97 -5.55
N ASN A 266 -9.86 -7.93 -6.12
CA ASN A 266 -10.43 -7.82 -7.48
C ASN A 266 -11.25 -6.55 -7.68
N ILE A 267 -12.00 -6.12 -6.67
CA ILE A 267 -12.86 -4.94 -6.73
C ILE A 267 -12.12 -3.67 -7.16
N ALA A 268 -10.86 -3.50 -6.74
CA ALA A 268 -10.06 -2.33 -7.06
C ALA A 268 -9.64 -2.31 -8.54
N PHE A 269 -9.65 -3.47 -9.19
CA PHE A 269 -9.33 -3.64 -10.60
C PHE A 269 -10.55 -3.52 -11.52
N ASN A 270 -11.76 -3.30 -10.97
CA ASN A 270 -12.95 -3.12 -11.79
C ASN A 270 -12.79 -1.89 -12.69
N ASP A 271 -12.91 -2.11 -14.01
CA ASP A 271 -12.71 -1.09 -15.03
C ASP A 271 -11.39 -0.30 -14.93
N VAL A 272 -10.39 -0.85 -14.25
CA VAL A 272 -9.15 -0.13 -13.89
C VAL A 272 -8.39 0.37 -15.11
N ILE A 273 -8.46 -0.35 -16.23
CA ILE A 273 -7.78 0.01 -17.46
C ILE A 273 -8.24 1.37 -17.99
N LYS A 274 -9.50 1.75 -17.74
CA LYS A 274 -10.07 3.04 -18.14
C LYS A 274 -9.43 4.22 -17.37
N LYS A 275 -8.76 3.95 -16.25
CA LYS A 275 -8.05 4.95 -15.45
C LYS A 275 -6.68 5.36 -16.02
N TYR A 276 -6.17 4.63 -17.02
CA TYR A 276 -4.86 4.89 -17.64
C TYR A 276 -5.02 5.52 -19.03
N LYS A 277 -4.52 6.74 -19.24
CA LYS A 277 -4.65 7.45 -20.52
C LYS A 277 -4.00 6.70 -21.70
N ASN A 278 -2.90 6.00 -21.42
CA ASN A 278 -2.13 5.26 -22.42
C ASN A 278 -2.54 3.78 -22.54
N ALA A 279 -3.68 3.38 -21.95
CA ALA A 279 -4.18 2.01 -22.03
C ALA A 279 -4.31 1.51 -23.47
N THR A 280 -4.91 2.28 -24.37
CA THR A 280 -5.08 1.89 -25.78
C THR A 280 -3.73 1.68 -26.49
N ALA A 281 -2.73 2.50 -26.16
CA ALA A 281 -1.38 2.34 -26.71
C ALA A 281 -0.70 1.07 -26.15
N PHE A 282 -0.92 0.76 -24.87
CA PHE A 282 -0.46 -0.49 -24.26
C PHE A 282 -1.06 -1.72 -24.94
N LEU A 283 -2.37 -1.72 -25.19
CA LEU A 283 -3.06 -2.84 -25.83
C LEU A 283 -2.56 -3.07 -27.27
N LYS A 284 -2.27 -2.01 -28.03
CA LYS A 284 -1.64 -2.13 -29.35
C LYS A 284 -0.26 -2.76 -29.29
N VAL A 285 0.55 -2.43 -28.28
CA VAL A 285 1.86 -3.08 -28.07
C VAL A 285 1.67 -4.55 -27.68
N LYS A 286 0.72 -4.85 -26.80
CA LYS A 286 0.37 -6.23 -26.40
C LYS A 286 0.01 -7.09 -27.61
N GLU A 287 -0.92 -6.64 -28.44
CA GLU A 287 -1.37 -7.35 -29.63
C GLU A 287 -0.21 -7.64 -30.60
N ARG A 288 0.68 -6.66 -30.81
CA ARG A 288 1.87 -6.86 -31.65
C ARG A 288 2.89 -7.82 -31.04
N PHE A 289 3.05 -7.79 -29.72
CA PHE A 289 4.08 -8.55 -29.02
C PHE A 289 3.69 -10.00 -28.75
N ASP A 290 2.41 -10.24 -28.51
CA ASP A 290 1.82 -11.54 -28.19
C ASP A 290 0.50 -11.76 -28.96
N PRO A 291 0.55 -11.88 -30.31
CA PRO A 291 -0.65 -12.03 -31.14
C PRO A 291 -1.39 -13.36 -30.90
N LEU A 292 -0.69 -14.36 -30.35
CA LEU A 292 -1.25 -15.67 -30.01
C LEU A 292 -1.79 -15.73 -28.57
N GLY A 293 -1.59 -14.68 -27.77
CA GLY A 293 -2.04 -14.64 -26.38
C GLY A 293 -1.34 -15.62 -25.44
N LEU A 294 -0.08 -16.01 -25.73
CA LEU A 294 0.70 -16.96 -24.92
C LEU A 294 0.93 -16.48 -23.49
N PHE A 295 0.97 -15.17 -23.27
CA PHE A 295 1.19 -14.54 -21.96
C PHE A 295 -0.11 -14.01 -21.34
N SER A 296 -1.26 -14.35 -21.92
CA SER A 296 -2.57 -13.90 -21.46
C SER A 296 -3.25 -15.01 -20.66
N ARG A 297 -4.01 -14.61 -19.64
CA ARG A 297 -4.92 -15.46 -18.87
C ARG A 297 -6.26 -14.77 -18.75
N GLU A 298 -7.28 -15.54 -18.38
CA GLU A 298 -8.63 -15.01 -18.13
C GLU A 298 -8.61 -13.75 -17.25
N TRP A 299 -7.93 -13.82 -16.10
CA TRP A 299 -7.86 -12.68 -15.18
C TRP A 299 -7.12 -11.47 -15.79
N THR A 300 -6.05 -11.66 -16.57
CA THR A 300 -5.35 -10.53 -17.19
C THR A 300 -6.18 -9.89 -18.29
N ASP A 301 -6.98 -10.67 -19.02
CA ASP A 301 -7.89 -10.15 -20.05
C ASP A 301 -9.03 -9.35 -19.42
N GLN A 302 -9.51 -9.78 -18.24
CA GLN A 302 -10.52 -9.05 -17.46
C GLN A 302 -9.99 -7.69 -16.97
N ILE A 303 -8.83 -7.64 -16.31
CA ILE A 303 -8.28 -6.36 -15.80
C ILE A 303 -7.88 -5.39 -16.93
N LEU A 304 -7.56 -5.91 -18.12
CA LEU A 304 -7.23 -5.13 -19.31
C LEU A 304 -8.47 -4.73 -20.12
N GLY A 305 -9.68 -5.12 -19.69
CA GLY A 305 -10.93 -4.80 -20.36
C GLY A 305 -11.07 -5.44 -21.74
N LEU A 306 -10.39 -6.57 -21.99
CA LEU A 306 -10.43 -7.29 -23.25
C LEU A 306 -11.59 -8.30 -23.28
N LYS A 307 -11.77 -9.06 -22.19
CA LYS A 307 -12.80 -10.10 -22.11
C LYS A 307 -13.22 -10.36 -20.67
N GLY A 308 -14.53 -10.51 -20.45
CA GLY A 308 -15.10 -10.85 -19.15
C GLY A 308 -15.12 -9.67 -18.18
N SER A 309 -15.34 -9.96 -16.90
CA SER A 309 -15.31 -9.00 -15.80
C SER A 309 -14.42 -9.53 -14.68
N VAL A 310 -13.72 -8.64 -13.98
CA VAL A 310 -12.95 -9.00 -12.77
C VAL A 310 -13.84 -9.36 -11.59
N THR A 311 -15.14 -9.02 -11.70
CA THR A 311 -16.15 -9.30 -10.70
C THR A 311 -16.52 -10.78 -10.70
N ILE A 312 -16.37 -11.43 -9.54
CA ILE A 312 -16.72 -12.84 -9.36
C ILE A 312 -17.91 -12.88 -8.41
N VAL A 313 -19.08 -13.27 -8.93
CA VAL A 313 -20.30 -13.39 -8.15
C VAL A 313 -20.42 -14.81 -7.60
N LYS A 314 -20.33 -14.94 -6.28
CA LYS A 314 -20.51 -16.17 -5.50
C LYS A 314 -20.92 -15.79 -4.08
N GLU A 315 -21.36 -16.76 -3.28
CA GLU A 315 -21.67 -16.52 -1.87
C GLU A 315 -20.48 -15.86 -1.15
N GLY A 316 -20.74 -14.71 -0.49
CA GLY A 316 -19.75 -13.94 0.25
C GLY A 316 -18.74 -13.17 -0.60
N CYS A 317 -19.01 -12.96 -1.89
CA CYS A 317 -18.12 -12.20 -2.77
C CYS A 317 -17.91 -10.75 -2.32
N GLU A 318 -18.88 -10.14 -1.65
CA GLU A 318 -18.81 -8.78 -1.13
C GLU A 318 -17.79 -8.71 0.02
N LEU A 319 -17.91 -9.59 1.02
CA LEU A 319 -16.93 -9.71 2.12
C LEU A 319 -15.51 -9.97 1.60
N GLU A 320 -15.39 -10.82 0.57
CA GLU A 320 -14.09 -11.13 -0.02
C GLU A 320 -13.54 -9.98 -0.89
N GLY A 321 -14.35 -8.99 -1.28
CA GLY A 321 -13.94 -7.90 -2.18
C GLY A 321 -13.78 -8.37 -3.63
N LEU A 322 -14.61 -9.33 -4.02
CA LEU A 322 -14.68 -9.89 -5.37
C LEU A 322 -15.79 -9.30 -6.22
N CYS A 323 -16.81 -8.70 -5.61
CA CYS A 323 -17.94 -8.09 -6.30
C CYS A 323 -18.40 -6.81 -5.60
N ILE A 324 -19.10 -5.93 -6.34
CA ILE A 324 -19.85 -4.81 -5.73
C ILE A 324 -21.26 -5.33 -5.50
N PHE A 325 -21.84 -5.01 -4.35
CA PHE A 325 -23.25 -5.25 -4.09
C PHE A 325 -24.13 -4.64 -5.18
N SER A 326 -25.01 -5.44 -5.74
CA SER A 326 -26.17 -5.01 -6.54
C SER A 326 -27.44 -5.37 -5.77
N GLU A 327 -28.48 -4.54 -5.86
CA GLU A 327 -29.79 -4.81 -5.26
C GLU A 327 -30.41 -6.12 -5.79
N ASP A 328 -30.00 -6.55 -6.98
CA ASP A 328 -30.39 -7.82 -7.62
C ASP A 328 -29.60 -9.04 -7.11
N SER A 329 -28.64 -8.87 -6.19
CA SER A 329 -27.85 -9.98 -5.65
C SER A 329 -28.74 -10.86 -4.77
N GLN A 330 -29.06 -12.06 -5.28
CA GLN A 330 -29.85 -13.09 -4.57
C GLN A 330 -29.18 -13.59 -3.28
N PHE A 331 -27.92 -13.22 -3.03
CA PHE A 331 -27.12 -13.66 -1.88
C PHE A 331 -27.35 -12.81 -0.62
N LEU A 332 -28.54 -12.20 -0.51
CA LEU A 332 -29.04 -11.36 0.58
C LEU A 332 -29.29 -12.13 1.89
N THR A 333 -28.45 -13.12 2.18
CA THR A 333 -28.46 -13.82 3.46
C THR A 333 -27.44 -13.15 4.36
N VAL A 334 -27.79 -12.92 5.62
CA VAL A 334 -26.85 -12.46 6.65
C VAL A 334 -25.72 -13.49 6.72
N LEU A 335 -24.61 -13.21 6.02
CA LEU A 335 -23.48 -14.13 5.98
C LEU A 335 -22.63 -13.82 7.21
N ARG A 336 -22.64 -14.75 8.17
CA ARG A 336 -21.88 -14.65 9.43
C ARG A 336 -22.20 -13.40 10.26
N GLY A 337 -23.45 -12.94 10.23
CA GLY A 337 -23.86 -11.74 10.96
C GLY A 337 -23.53 -10.44 10.25
N TYR A 338 -23.23 -10.46 8.95
CA TYR A 338 -22.95 -9.26 8.15
C TYR A 338 -23.98 -9.08 7.03
N MET A 339 -24.32 -7.83 6.73
CA MET A 339 -25.23 -7.43 5.66
C MET A 339 -24.68 -6.20 4.94
N CYS A 340 -24.80 -6.18 3.61
CA CYS A 340 -24.38 -5.03 2.82
C CYS A 340 -25.27 -3.81 3.11
N ARG A 341 -24.65 -2.67 3.42
CA ARG A 341 -25.32 -1.40 3.70
C ARG A 341 -24.60 -0.24 3.00
N PRO A 342 -25.25 0.91 2.80
CA PRO A 342 -24.56 2.13 2.42
C PRO A 342 -23.42 2.45 3.40
N GLY A 343 -22.32 3.00 2.88
CA GLY A 343 -21.22 3.54 3.69
C GLY A 343 -21.70 4.63 4.64
N LYS A 344 -20.86 4.97 5.63
CA LYS A 344 -21.16 5.92 6.70
C LYS A 344 -20.91 7.37 6.27
N VAL A 345 -19.79 7.62 5.59
CA VAL A 345 -19.35 8.92 5.06
C VAL A 345 -19.52 8.98 3.54
N TYR A 346 -19.09 7.95 2.82
CA TYR A 346 -19.31 7.80 1.38
C TYR A 346 -20.53 6.91 1.15
N ARG A 347 -21.71 7.52 1.03
CA ARG A 347 -23.00 6.81 1.00
C ARG A 347 -23.19 5.91 -0.22
N GLU A 348 -22.49 6.19 -1.31
CA GLU A 348 -22.49 5.42 -2.54
C GLU A 348 -21.66 4.13 -2.43
N ALA A 349 -20.73 4.03 -1.47
CA ALA A 349 -20.08 2.76 -1.17
C ALA A 349 -21.11 1.77 -0.61
N ARG A 350 -21.02 0.53 -1.05
CA ARG A 350 -21.75 -0.60 -0.49
C ARG A 350 -20.77 -1.45 0.28
N VAL A 351 -20.98 -1.56 1.59
CA VAL A 351 -20.02 -2.16 2.52
C VAL A 351 -20.69 -3.21 3.41
N CYS A 352 -19.95 -4.24 3.79
CA CYS A 352 -20.46 -5.31 4.63
C CYS A 352 -20.44 -4.90 6.11
N THR A 353 -21.62 -4.53 6.64
CA THR A 353 -21.79 -4.09 8.04
C THR A 353 -22.33 -5.23 8.91
N ARG A 354 -21.78 -5.38 10.11
CA ARG A 354 -22.29 -6.32 11.11
C ARG A 354 -23.70 -5.93 11.56
N VAL A 355 -24.63 -6.88 11.58
CA VAL A 355 -26.05 -6.70 11.98
C VAL A 355 -26.38 -7.29 13.34
#